data_AF-A0A2S5X4H0-F1
#
_entry.id   AF-A0A2S5X4H0-F1
#
_cell.length_a   1.000
_cell.length_b   1.000
_cell.length_c   1.000
_cell.angle_alpha   90.00
_cell.angle_beta   90.00
_cell.angle_gamma   90.00
#
_symmetry.space_group_name_H-M   'P 1'
#
loop_
_entity.id
_entity.type
_entity.pdbx_description
1 polymer ?
#
loop_
_entity_poly.entity_id
_entity_poly.type
_entity_poly.pdbx_seq_one_letter_code
_entity_poly.pdbx_strand_id
1 'polypeptide(L)'
;MTRVTRRLLAALGAGAILATVLASPAQAAPDPRLESTELDAEELRLSATLPGETVPFSTQMIASTGLEAALDNFSATLAGTAPDNADTLIVETGREIWDIAVQNAQDVGAATRYEDRGLYWARLAMRAEVKDWAVSAAVSPEQLTDLLHSLEEATRGLLELGFDEDPGVTKVMISGFDPFQLPALLERSNPSGAVALSLSGRVIETASGPVQIQAVVLPVTWSRFDGGIVEDAYGPQFLAGAASPQMAMTISQGRTGYDIERWASSWRGGGVDNLDERALEEAPDAAAWPQTVDGAQFIETTLPFEEMVAAETGPFPVQLNNAFCYSFSEARDDEAQCVGTNDPTAPPEGSFAVSGGGGDYLSNESMYRANRLRVGLDRQDVAGGHLHVPVLDYANLAANRATNVEQTQQLILAAAAALPTPASPEPTPTATPSTTPTVAPEPTQEPEPTVAPEPSTTPSPVETATPAPAAPVDGESSESLATTGSTGLPFLTIAAVAIAGLGGLVLLLRRRHS
;
A
#
# COMPACT_ATOMS: atom_id res chain seq x y z
N MET A 1 -44.65 -84.90 -34.96
CA MET A 1 -43.82 -83.98 -34.15
C MET A 1 -42.67 -84.84 -33.66
N THR A 2 -41.39 -84.64 -33.95
CA THR A 2 -40.59 -83.43 -34.17
C THR A 2 -39.32 -83.87 -34.92
N ARG A 3 -38.91 -83.16 -35.97
CA ARG A 3 -37.67 -83.46 -36.73
C ARG A 3 -36.47 -82.72 -36.13
N VAL A 4 -35.35 -83.41 -36.06
CA VAL A 4 -34.03 -82.92 -35.66
C VAL A 4 -33.37 -82.21 -36.86
N THR A 5 -32.81 -81.02 -36.64
CA THR A 5 -31.86 -80.37 -37.56
C THR A 5 -30.79 -79.59 -36.79
N ARG A 6 -29.53 -79.84 -37.19
CA ARG A 6 -28.29 -79.17 -36.75
C ARG A 6 -28.27 -77.68 -37.11
N ARG A 7 -27.60 -76.86 -36.29
CA ARG A 7 -26.94 -75.62 -36.74
C ARG A 7 -25.58 -75.43 -36.06
N LEU A 8 -24.61 -75.05 -36.89
CA LEU A 8 -23.24 -74.66 -36.56
C LEU A 8 -23.24 -73.36 -35.74
N LEU A 9 -22.30 -73.23 -34.79
CA LEU A 9 -21.88 -71.93 -34.24
C LEU A 9 -20.51 -71.55 -34.84
N ALA A 10 -20.45 -70.32 -35.35
CA ALA A 10 -19.27 -69.65 -35.82
C ALA A 10 -18.51 -69.01 -34.64
N ALA A 11 -17.18 -69.06 -34.69
CA ALA A 11 -16.29 -68.35 -33.78
C ALA A 11 -16.10 -66.90 -34.25
N LEU A 12 -16.41 -65.92 -33.38
CA LEU A 12 -15.94 -64.54 -33.51
C LEU A 12 -14.88 -64.29 -32.45
N GLY A 13 -13.66 -63.96 -32.88
CA GLY A 13 -12.60 -63.43 -32.03
C GLY A 13 -12.81 -61.93 -31.80
N ALA A 14 -12.80 -61.51 -30.54
CA ALA A 14 -12.77 -60.11 -30.15
C ALA A 14 -11.31 -59.71 -29.88
N GLY A 15 -10.75 -58.84 -30.72
CA GLY A 15 -9.48 -58.18 -30.48
C GLY A 15 -9.67 -57.01 -29.53
N ALA A 16 -8.94 -57.00 -28.42
CA ALA A 16 -8.87 -55.89 -27.49
C ALA A 16 -7.95 -54.79 -28.07
N ILE A 17 -8.50 -53.61 -28.33
CA ILE A 17 -7.74 -52.40 -28.63
C ILE A 17 -7.41 -51.74 -27.29
N LEU A 18 -6.14 -51.76 -26.91
CA LEU A 18 -5.62 -51.09 -25.72
C LEU A 18 -5.38 -49.61 -26.07
N ALA A 19 -6.28 -48.73 -25.65
CA ALA A 19 -6.09 -47.29 -25.76
C ALA A 19 -5.21 -46.81 -24.60
N THR A 20 -3.92 -46.57 -24.87
CA THR A 20 -3.02 -45.85 -23.95
C THR A 20 -3.40 -44.38 -23.94
N VAL A 21 -4.11 -43.95 -22.89
CA VAL A 21 -4.27 -42.53 -22.55
C VAL A 21 -2.94 -42.07 -21.97
N LEU A 22 -2.17 -41.31 -22.75
CA LEU A 22 -1.03 -40.56 -22.23
C LEU A 22 -1.62 -39.42 -21.37
N ALA A 23 -1.59 -39.60 -20.05
CA ALA A 23 -1.83 -38.50 -19.13
C ALA A 23 -0.65 -37.52 -19.28
N SER A 24 -0.90 -36.35 -19.90
CA SER A 24 0.01 -35.22 -19.77
C SER A 24 0.15 -34.89 -18.28
N PRO A 25 1.36 -34.63 -17.76
CA PRO A 25 1.50 -34.16 -16.39
C PRO A 25 0.66 -32.89 -16.26
N ALA A 26 -0.23 -32.85 -15.28
CA ALA A 26 -0.92 -31.63 -14.92
C ALA A 26 0.17 -30.64 -14.50
N GLN A 27 0.39 -29.60 -15.31
CA GLN A 27 1.19 -28.46 -14.90
C GLN A 27 0.50 -27.90 -13.65
N ALA A 28 1.19 -27.90 -12.52
CA ALA A 28 0.69 -27.20 -11.34
C ALA A 28 0.37 -25.77 -11.75
N ALA A 29 -0.80 -25.25 -11.34
CA ALA A 29 -1.09 -23.84 -11.52
C ALA A 29 0.05 -23.04 -10.86
N PRO A 30 0.58 -21.99 -11.51
CA PRO A 30 1.57 -21.13 -10.88
C PRO A 30 1.02 -20.62 -9.54
N ASP A 31 1.89 -20.56 -8.53
CA ASP A 31 1.51 -19.98 -7.23
C ASP A 31 1.13 -18.52 -7.47
N PRO A 32 -0.12 -18.11 -7.20
CA PRO A 32 -0.58 -16.75 -7.47
C PRO A 32 0.16 -15.67 -6.67
N ARG A 33 1.00 -16.08 -5.71
CA ARG A 33 1.87 -15.18 -4.92
C ARG A 33 3.21 -14.89 -5.60
N LEU A 34 3.58 -15.64 -6.63
CA LEU A 34 4.84 -15.43 -7.35
C LEU A 34 4.64 -14.48 -8.53
N GLU A 35 5.62 -13.61 -8.71
CA GLU A 35 5.71 -12.72 -9.85
C GLU A 35 5.95 -13.51 -11.14
N SER A 36 5.49 -12.94 -12.26
CA SER A 36 5.67 -13.51 -13.58
C SER A 36 6.48 -12.58 -14.48
N THR A 37 7.08 -13.13 -15.54
CA THR A 37 7.77 -12.33 -16.56
C THR A 37 6.79 -11.63 -17.53
N GLU A 38 5.48 -11.89 -17.42
CA GLU A 38 4.49 -11.15 -18.20
C GLU A 38 4.27 -9.76 -17.59
N LEU A 39 4.02 -8.79 -18.48
CA LEU A 39 3.70 -7.43 -18.05
C LEU A 39 2.32 -7.38 -17.41
N ASP A 40 2.24 -6.75 -16.24
CA ASP A 40 0.97 -6.53 -15.53
C ASP A 40 0.20 -5.32 -16.07
N ALA A 41 -0.98 -5.05 -15.50
CA ALA A 41 -1.84 -3.97 -15.98
C ALA A 41 -1.21 -2.57 -15.82
N GLU A 42 -0.31 -2.36 -14.86
CA GLU A 42 0.44 -1.11 -14.71
C GLU A 42 1.52 -0.99 -15.78
N GLU A 43 2.33 -2.03 -15.93
CA GLU A 43 3.46 -2.09 -16.87
C GLU A 43 3.00 -1.99 -18.33
N LEU A 44 1.84 -2.58 -18.68
CA LEU A 44 1.24 -2.45 -20.01
C LEU A 44 0.94 -0.99 -20.39
N ARG A 45 0.74 -0.10 -19.42
CA ARG A 45 0.50 1.34 -19.65
C ARG A 45 1.75 2.10 -20.07
N LEU A 46 2.95 1.51 -19.97
CA LEU A 46 4.19 2.13 -20.44
C LEU A 46 4.16 2.51 -21.92
N SER A 47 3.31 1.84 -22.72
CA SER A 47 3.13 2.13 -24.15
C SER A 47 2.06 3.19 -24.46
N ALA A 48 1.30 3.65 -23.45
CA ALA A 48 0.16 4.53 -23.66
C ALA A 48 0.62 5.95 -24.10
N THR A 49 -0.07 6.51 -25.09
CA THR A 49 0.18 7.86 -25.60
C THR A 49 -1.00 8.79 -25.31
N LEU A 50 -0.69 10.08 -25.20
CA LEU A 50 -1.73 11.12 -25.17
C LEU A 50 -2.36 11.30 -26.56
N PRO A 51 -3.61 11.81 -26.65
CA PRO A 51 -4.26 12.06 -27.93
C PRO A 51 -3.42 12.96 -28.84
N GLY A 52 -3.02 12.44 -30.00
CA GLY A 52 -2.22 13.17 -31.00
C GLY A 52 -0.70 13.03 -30.82
N GLU A 53 -0.24 12.39 -29.74
CA GLU A 53 1.17 12.12 -29.49
C GLU A 53 1.59 10.74 -29.99
N THR A 54 2.85 10.63 -30.41
CA THR A 54 3.47 9.35 -30.84
C THR A 54 4.46 8.79 -29.84
N VAL A 55 4.94 9.62 -28.91
CA VAL A 55 5.86 9.20 -27.84
C VAL A 55 5.03 8.80 -26.62
N PRO A 56 5.26 7.62 -26.00
CA PRO A 56 4.55 7.23 -24.79
C PRO A 56 4.66 8.27 -23.69
N PHE A 57 3.59 8.46 -22.93
CA PHE A 57 3.56 9.45 -21.85
C PHE A 57 4.59 9.16 -20.76
N SER A 58 4.80 7.87 -20.46
CA SER A 58 5.86 7.38 -19.57
C SER A 58 7.23 7.91 -19.98
N THR A 59 7.61 7.78 -21.26
CA THR A 59 8.88 8.28 -21.81
C THR A 59 9.00 9.80 -21.67
N GLN A 60 7.92 10.54 -21.94
CA GLN A 60 7.91 12.00 -21.78
C GLN A 60 8.12 12.40 -20.31
N MET A 61 7.48 11.70 -19.38
CA MET A 61 7.60 11.96 -17.94
C MET A 61 8.99 11.63 -17.40
N ILE A 62 9.55 10.47 -17.77
CA ILE A 62 10.90 10.05 -17.40
C ILE A 62 11.95 11.07 -17.88
N ALA A 63 11.87 11.49 -19.14
CA ALA A 63 12.79 12.48 -19.71
C ALA A 63 12.65 13.85 -19.04
N SER A 64 11.42 14.35 -18.87
CA SER A 64 11.17 15.67 -18.27
C SER A 64 11.53 15.77 -16.78
N THR A 65 11.65 14.62 -16.09
CA THR A 65 12.09 14.53 -14.69
C THR A 65 13.56 14.14 -14.55
N GLY A 66 14.32 14.02 -15.65
CA GLY A 66 15.75 13.72 -15.61
C GLY A 66 16.10 12.31 -15.15
N LEU A 67 15.12 11.39 -15.14
CA LEU A 67 15.30 9.99 -14.73
C LEU A 67 15.85 9.11 -15.86
N GLU A 68 15.79 9.58 -17.10
CA GLU A 68 16.19 8.84 -18.31
C GLU A 68 17.63 8.31 -18.23
N ALA A 69 18.59 9.12 -17.76
CA ALA A 69 19.99 8.71 -17.71
C ALA A 69 20.25 7.55 -16.75
N ALA A 70 19.56 7.51 -15.59
CA ALA A 70 19.67 6.42 -14.63
C ALA A 70 19.09 5.12 -15.22
N LEU A 71 17.94 5.21 -15.90
CA LEU A 71 17.30 4.06 -16.54
C LEU A 71 18.11 3.54 -17.74
N ASP A 72 18.66 4.41 -18.58
CA ASP A 72 19.52 4.02 -19.70
C ASP A 72 20.76 3.25 -19.20
N ASN A 73 21.38 3.73 -18.11
CA ASN A 73 22.53 3.07 -17.51
C ASN A 73 22.15 1.73 -16.86
N PHE A 74 21.00 1.68 -16.17
CA PHE A 74 20.45 0.45 -15.62
C PHE A 74 20.22 -0.60 -16.69
N SER A 75 19.51 -0.25 -17.76
CA SER A 75 19.21 -1.15 -18.88
C SER A 75 20.48 -1.72 -19.52
N ALA A 76 21.45 -0.85 -19.79
CA ALA A 76 22.74 -1.24 -20.38
C ALA A 76 23.54 -2.17 -19.46
N THR A 77 23.49 -1.96 -18.15
CA THR A 77 24.22 -2.75 -17.16
C THR A 77 23.52 -4.09 -16.87
N LEU A 78 22.19 -4.07 -16.74
CA LEU A 78 21.37 -5.24 -16.43
C LEU A 78 21.52 -6.30 -17.52
N ALA A 79 21.57 -5.91 -18.80
CA ALA A 79 21.74 -6.82 -19.94
C ALA A 79 22.98 -7.74 -19.83
N GLY A 80 24.03 -7.32 -19.11
CA GLY A 80 25.24 -8.11 -18.88
C GLY A 80 25.37 -8.67 -17.46
N THR A 81 24.39 -8.43 -16.59
CA THR A 81 24.45 -8.77 -15.17
C THR A 81 24.08 -10.24 -14.93
N ALA A 82 24.89 -10.94 -14.15
CA ALA A 82 24.59 -12.30 -13.71
C ALA A 82 23.47 -12.27 -12.64
N PRO A 83 22.57 -13.27 -12.59
CA PRO A 83 21.44 -13.28 -11.66
C PRO A 83 21.80 -13.00 -10.20
N ASP A 84 22.91 -13.55 -9.71
CA ASP A 84 23.37 -13.38 -8.33
C ASP A 84 23.78 -11.94 -7.97
N ASN A 85 24.02 -11.08 -8.98
CA ASN A 85 24.41 -9.68 -8.79
C ASN A 85 23.28 -8.69 -9.14
N ALA A 86 22.14 -9.18 -9.64
CA ALA A 86 21.06 -8.32 -10.14
C ALA A 86 20.41 -7.51 -9.02
N ASP A 87 20.25 -8.10 -7.83
CA ASP A 87 19.67 -7.45 -6.67
C ASP A 87 20.43 -6.16 -6.29
N THR A 88 21.76 -6.23 -6.21
CA THR A 88 22.59 -5.05 -5.92
C THR A 88 22.38 -3.92 -6.93
N LEU A 89 22.36 -4.25 -8.23
CA LEU A 89 22.12 -3.25 -9.28
C LEU A 89 20.71 -2.64 -9.20
N ILE A 90 19.69 -3.46 -8.95
CA ILE A 90 18.30 -3.04 -8.79
C ILE A 90 18.16 -2.10 -7.60
N VAL A 91 18.72 -2.46 -6.46
CA VAL A 91 18.68 -1.64 -5.24
C VAL A 91 19.43 -0.32 -5.44
N GLU A 92 20.66 -0.35 -5.96
CA GLU A 92 21.44 0.86 -6.20
C GLU A 92 20.72 1.84 -7.15
N THR A 93 20.20 1.34 -8.27
CA THR A 93 19.45 2.15 -9.23
C THR A 93 18.13 2.63 -8.64
N GLY A 94 17.44 1.77 -7.87
CA GLY A 94 16.18 2.10 -7.24
C GLY A 94 16.30 3.27 -6.27
N ARG A 95 17.37 3.28 -5.46
CA ARG A 95 17.73 4.40 -4.58
C ARG A 95 18.10 5.65 -5.38
N GLU A 96 18.85 5.51 -6.47
CA GLU A 96 19.20 6.64 -7.35
C GLU A 96 17.96 7.34 -7.92
N ILE A 97 16.99 6.59 -8.45
CA ILE A 97 15.78 7.20 -9.02
C ILE A 97 14.86 7.81 -7.94
N TRP A 98 14.84 7.21 -6.74
CA TRP A 98 14.17 7.79 -5.58
C TRP A 98 14.79 9.14 -5.21
N ASP A 99 16.12 9.20 -5.07
CA ASP A 99 16.84 10.42 -4.72
C ASP A 99 16.63 11.53 -5.76
N ILE A 100 16.68 11.20 -7.06
CA ILE A 100 16.39 12.15 -8.14
C ILE A 100 14.96 12.68 -8.02
N ALA A 101 13.98 11.81 -7.78
CA ALA A 101 12.58 12.22 -7.63
C ALA A 101 12.35 13.13 -6.41
N VAL A 102 12.97 12.81 -5.27
CA VAL A 102 12.94 13.64 -4.06
C VAL A 102 13.60 14.99 -4.32
N GLN A 103 14.79 15.02 -4.93
CA GLN A 103 15.48 16.26 -5.28
C GLN A 103 14.63 17.15 -6.19
N ASN A 104 14.04 16.57 -7.24
CA ASN A 104 13.12 17.24 -8.13
C ASN A 104 11.93 17.86 -7.40
N ALA A 105 11.25 17.06 -6.56
CA ALA A 105 10.07 17.51 -5.83
C ALA A 105 10.39 18.67 -4.86
N GLN A 106 11.63 18.72 -4.35
CA GLN A 106 12.09 19.70 -3.36
C GLN A 106 12.82 20.92 -3.97
N ASP A 107 13.20 20.89 -5.25
CA ASP A 107 13.99 21.96 -5.88
C ASP A 107 13.16 23.25 -6.08
N VAL A 108 13.51 24.26 -5.30
CA VAL A 108 12.83 25.56 -5.30
C VAL A 108 13.15 26.31 -6.59
N GLY A 109 12.15 26.37 -7.48
CA GLY A 109 12.23 27.11 -8.74
C GLY A 109 12.36 26.22 -9.97
N ALA A 110 12.53 24.91 -9.78
CA ALA A 110 12.43 23.93 -10.85
C ALA A 110 10.98 23.74 -11.32
N ALA A 111 10.81 23.41 -12.60
CA ALA A 111 9.51 23.02 -13.15
C ALA A 111 9.02 21.68 -12.59
N THR A 112 9.94 20.87 -12.06
CA THR A 112 9.71 19.56 -11.44
C THR A 112 9.39 19.65 -9.94
N ARG A 113 9.32 20.85 -9.37
CA ARG A 113 8.90 21.03 -7.98
C ARG A 113 7.51 20.40 -7.76
N TYR A 114 7.39 19.62 -6.69
CA TYR A 114 6.18 18.88 -6.31
C TYR A 114 5.73 17.82 -7.34
N GLU A 115 6.61 17.34 -8.22
CA GLU A 115 6.31 16.28 -9.19
C GLU A 115 6.30 14.89 -8.53
N ASP A 116 5.30 14.07 -8.85
CA ASP A 116 5.09 12.72 -8.31
C ASP A 116 5.01 11.58 -9.36
N ARG A 117 4.76 11.91 -10.63
CA ARG A 117 4.49 10.93 -11.70
C ARG A 117 5.77 10.34 -12.29
N GLY A 118 6.87 11.08 -12.32
CA GLY A 118 8.14 10.64 -12.91
C GLY A 118 8.67 9.36 -12.26
N LEU A 119 8.68 9.33 -10.93
CA LEU A 119 9.10 8.15 -10.15
C LEU A 119 8.22 6.93 -10.43
N TYR A 120 6.91 7.11 -10.48
CA TYR A 120 5.97 6.03 -10.80
C TYR A 120 6.28 5.41 -12.17
N TRP A 121 6.43 6.23 -13.22
CA TRP A 121 6.74 5.72 -14.55
C TRP A 121 8.12 5.09 -14.65
N ALA A 122 9.13 5.66 -13.98
CA ALA A 122 10.47 5.09 -13.93
C ALA A 122 10.50 3.72 -13.24
N ARG A 123 9.78 3.57 -12.11
CA ARG A 123 9.64 2.29 -11.41
C ARG A 123 9.03 1.21 -12.32
N LEU A 124 7.94 1.52 -13.02
CA LEU A 124 7.31 0.57 -13.94
C LEU A 124 8.23 0.20 -15.10
N ALA A 125 8.99 1.15 -15.63
CA ALA A 125 9.98 0.87 -16.66
C ALA A 125 11.07 -0.09 -16.15
N MET A 126 11.62 0.15 -14.95
CA MET A 126 12.57 -0.79 -14.34
C MET A 126 11.98 -2.18 -14.13
N ARG A 127 10.74 -2.29 -13.63
CA ARG A 127 10.08 -3.60 -13.46
C ARG A 127 9.97 -4.35 -14.79
N ALA A 128 9.51 -3.68 -15.84
CA ALA A 128 9.39 -4.27 -17.17
C ALA A 128 10.75 -4.75 -17.72
N GLU A 129 11.82 -3.98 -17.51
CA GLU A 129 13.17 -4.37 -17.90
C GLU A 129 13.70 -5.57 -17.10
N VAL A 130 13.46 -5.62 -15.80
CA VAL A 130 13.82 -6.79 -14.96
C VAL A 130 13.08 -8.05 -15.45
N LYS A 131 11.79 -7.94 -15.76
CA LYS A 131 10.99 -9.06 -16.29
C LYS A 131 11.51 -9.55 -17.64
N ASP A 132 11.85 -8.65 -18.56
CA ASP A 132 12.44 -9.02 -19.87
C ASP A 132 13.82 -9.66 -19.73
N TRP A 133 14.70 -9.06 -18.92
CA TRP A 133 16.03 -9.60 -18.64
C TRP A 133 15.93 -10.99 -18.00
N ALA A 134 15.01 -11.19 -17.05
CA ALA A 134 14.80 -12.46 -16.35
C ALA A 134 14.51 -13.64 -17.29
N VAL A 135 13.79 -13.39 -18.40
CA VAL A 135 13.54 -14.40 -19.44
C VAL A 135 14.86 -14.85 -20.08
N SER A 136 15.70 -13.88 -20.48
CA SER A 136 16.97 -14.17 -21.15
C SER A 136 18.03 -14.77 -20.23
N ALA A 137 18.01 -14.37 -18.95
CA ALA A 137 18.92 -14.84 -17.91
C ALA A 137 18.46 -16.12 -17.22
N ALA A 138 17.30 -16.67 -17.59
CA ALA A 138 16.69 -17.87 -17.03
C ALA A 138 16.53 -17.82 -15.49
N VAL A 139 16.10 -16.66 -14.99
CA VAL A 139 15.80 -16.43 -13.57
C VAL A 139 14.53 -17.19 -13.18
N SER A 140 14.51 -17.82 -11.99
CA SER A 140 13.33 -18.54 -11.52
C SER A 140 12.22 -17.58 -11.07
N PRO A 141 10.94 -17.99 -11.04
CA PRO A 141 9.85 -17.16 -10.55
C PRO A 141 10.05 -16.68 -9.10
N GLU A 142 10.63 -17.51 -8.24
CA GLU A 142 10.94 -17.14 -6.85
C GLU A 142 12.00 -16.04 -6.80
N GLN A 143 13.10 -16.22 -7.53
CA GLN A 143 14.15 -15.20 -7.59
C GLN A 143 13.64 -13.90 -8.24
N LEU A 144 12.79 -13.98 -9.27
CA LEU A 144 12.16 -12.80 -9.86
C LEU A 144 11.26 -12.08 -8.84
N THR A 145 10.50 -12.82 -8.04
CA THR A 145 9.67 -12.27 -6.97
C THR A 145 10.51 -11.51 -5.96
N ASP A 146 11.64 -12.09 -5.52
CA ASP A 146 12.58 -11.43 -4.60
C ASP A 146 13.18 -10.16 -5.23
N LEU A 147 13.65 -10.22 -6.48
CA LEU A 147 14.22 -9.07 -7.18
C LEU A 147 13.21 -7.92 -7.36
N LEU A 148 11.96 -8.24 -7.70
CA LEU A 148 10.90 -7.24 -7.82
C LEU A 148 10.48 -6.70 -6.46
N HIS A 149 10.53 -7.50 -5.40
CA HIS A 149 10.33 -7.01 -4.03
C HIS A 149 11.41 -5.98 -3.64
N SER A 150 12.69 -6.30 -3.84
CA SER A 150 13.80 -5.34 -3.60
C SER A 150 13.64 -4.05 -4.42
N LEU A 151 13.15 -4.16 -5.66
CA LEU A 151 12.84 -3.00 -6.50
C LEU A 151 11.74 -2.13 -5.87
N GLU A 152 10.64 -2.74 -5.42
CA GLU A 152 9.57 -2.01 -4.74
C GLU A 152 10.09 -1.29 -3.49
N GLU A 153 10.89 -1.95 -2.64
CA GLU A 153 11.45 -1.32 -1.44
C GLU A 153 12.34 -0.12 -1.79
N ALA A 154 13.27 -0.29 -2.74
CA ALA A 154 14.22 0.75 -3.11
C ALA A 154 13.56 1.97 -3.77
N THR A 155 12.57 1.76 -4.63
CA THR A 155 11.95 2.82 -5.44
C THR A 155 10.76 3.52 -4.75
N ARG A 156 10.41 3.11 -3.53
CA ARG A 156 9.31 3.67 -2.73
C ARG A 156 9.79 4.38 -1.46
N GLY A 157 11.11 4.42 -1.26
CA GLY A 157 11.74 5.07 -0.12
C GLY A 157 11.77 4.23 1.15
N LEU A 158 11.35 2.95 1.13
CA LEU A 158 11.38 2.09 2.32
C LEU A 158 12.81 1.94 2.84
N LEU A 159 13.78 1.87 1.92
CA LEU A 159 15.18 1.72 2.24
C LEU A 159 15.87 3.02 2.73
N GLU A 160 15.18 4.16 2.67
CA GLU A 160 15.66 5.48 3.12
C GLU A 160 15.03 5.94 4.43
N LEU A 161 14.16 5.11 5.01
CA LEU A 161 13.52 5.41 6.28
C LEU A 161 14.51 5.31 7.44
N GLY A 162 14.39 6.27 8.36
CA GLY A 162 15.11 6.27 9.62
C GLY A 162 15.11 7.66 10.24
N PHE A 163 15.15 7.72 11.56
CA PHE A 163 15.24 8.99 12.29
C PHE A 163 16.52 9.06 13.09
N ASP A 164 17.06 10.28 13.22
CA ASP A 164 18.20 10.53 14.08
C ASP A 164 17.80 10.37 15.55
N GLU A 165 18.65 9.80 16.41
CA GLU A 165 18.33 9.60 17.83
C GLU A 165 18.31 10.89 18.68
N ASP A 166 18.37 12.07 18.06
CA ASP A 166 18.35 13.36 18.75
C ASP A 166 16.99 13.58 19.45
N PRO A 167 16.96 13.71 20.80
CA PRO A 167 15.73 13.95 21.54
C PRO A 167 15.17 15.37 21.35
N GLY A 168 15.94 16.30 20.78
CA GLY A 168 15.50 17.66 20.44
C GLY A 168 14.72 17.75 19.12
N VAL A 169 14.64 16.65 18.37
CA VAL A 169 13.97 16.58 17.05
C VAL A 169 12.65 15.80 17.18
N THR A 170 11.55 16.43 16.78
CA THR A 170 10.26 15.75 16.61
C THR A 170 10.28 14.93 15.33
N LYS A 171 9.90 13.66 15.43
CA LYS A 171 10.00 12.67 14.35
C LYS A 171 8.60 12.32 13.84
N VAL A 172 8.40 12.54 12.55
CA VAL A 172 7.12 12.30 11.88
C VAL A 172 7.32 11.34 10.71
N MET A 173 6.58 10.24 10.72
CA MET A 173 6.49 9.32 9.61
C MET A 173 5.22 9.61 8.81
N ILE A 174 5.33 9.74 7.49
CA ILE A 174 4.18 9.86 6.61
C ILE A 174 4.22 8.85 5.46
N SER A 175 3.09 8.67 4.79
CA SER A 175 3.07 8.01 3.48
C SER A 175 2.22 8.79 2.48
N GLY A 176 2.55 8.66 1.20
CA GLY A 176 1.69 9.03 0.08
C GLY A 176 1.37 7.82 -0.79
N PHE A 177 0.71 8.05 -1.93
CA PHE A 177 0.37 6.99 -2.88
C PHE A 177 0.79 7.32 -4.31
N ASP A 178 1.02 6.26 -5.09
CA ASP A 178 1.17 6.33 -6.53
C ASP A 178 -0.05 6.97 -7.23
N PRO A 179 0.12 7.50 -8.45
CA PRO A 179 -1.00 7.78 -9.36
C PRO A 179 -1.88 6.54 -9.61
N PHE A 180 -3.19 6.75 -9.73
CA PHE A 180 -4.18 5.69 -9.94
C PHE A 180 -5.29 6.14 -10.88
N GLN A 181 -6.13 5.25 -11.42
CA GLN A 181 -7.16 5.61 -12.43
C GLN A 181 -6.57 6.23 -13.72
N LEU A 182 -5.37 5.80 -14.10
CA LEU A 182 -4.68 6.26 -15.31
C LEU A 182 -5.40 5.94 -16.64
N PRO A 183 -6.20 4.86 -16.78
CA PRO A 183 -7.02 4.67 -17.97
C PRO A 183 -8.01 5.81 -18.23
N ALA A 184 -8.49 6.48 -17.17
CA ALA A 184 -9.41 7.62 -17.29
C ALA A 184 -8.67 8.95 -17.52
N LEU A 185 -7.45 9.09 -16.99
CA LEU A 185 -6.62 10.28 -17.16
C LEU A 185 -5.15 9.89 -17.02
N LEU A 186 -4.46 9.74 -18.16
CA LEU A 186 -3.07 9.27 -18.18
C LEU A 186 -2.10 10.24 -17.49
N GLU A 187 -2.41 11.54 -17.52
CA GLU A 187 -1.59 12.61 -16.96
C GLU A 187 -1.75 12.79 -15.44
N ARG A 188 -2.57 11.95 -14.80
CA ARG A 188 -3.03 12.14 -13.44
C ARG A 188 -1.86 12.12 -12.46
N SER A 189 -1.86 13.12 -11.58
CA SER A 189 -0.99 13.26 -10.42
C SER A 189 -1.77 12.87 -9.17
N ASN A 190 -1.08 12.31 -8.18
CA ASN A 190 -1.59 12.05 -6.85
C ASN A 190 -0.98 13.07 -5.86
N PRO A 191 -1.78 13.99 -5.28
CA PRO A 191 -1.27 15.01 -4.37
C PRO A 191 -0.60 14.40 -3.13
N SER A 192 -0.99 13.21 -2.68
CA SER A 192 -0.34 12.54 -1.55
C SER A 192 1.07 12.05 -1.88
N GLY A 193 1.30 11.53 -3.09
CA GLY A 193 2.64 11.17 -3.59
C GLY A 193 3.53 12.41 -3.72
N ALA A 194 2.96 13.52 -4.20
CA ALA A 194 3.68 14.80 -4.25
C ALA A 194 4.09 15.28 -2.85
N VAL A 195 3.20 15.17 -1.86
CA VAL A 195 3.53 15.49 -0.45
C VAL A 195 4.68 14.61 0.05
N ALA A 196 4.61 13.29 -0.15
CA ALA A 196 5.62 12.36 0.33
C ALA A 196 7.02 12.71 -0.21
N LEU A 197 7.17 12.88 -1.52
CA LEU A 197 8.46 13.22 -2.14
C LEU A 197 8.97 14.60 -1.71
N SER A 198 8.06 15.57 -1.55
CA SER A 198 8.42 16.94 -1.16
C SER A 198 8.89 17.06 0.28
N LEU A 199 8.53 16.11 1.14
CA LEU A 199 8.83 16.15 2.58
C LEU A 199 9.80 15.06 3.03
N SER A 200 10.04 14.02 2.23
CA SER A 200 10.94 12.94 2.60
C SER A 200 12.35 13.44 2.96
N GLY A 201 12.87 12.96 4.09
CA GLY A 201 14.17 13.32 4.63
C GLY A 201 14.32 14.78 5.11
N ARG A 202 13.27 15.60 5.08
CA ARG A 202 13.35 17.01 5.46
C ARG A 202 13.44 17.17 6.97
N VAL A 203 14.35 18.03 7.41
CA VAL A 203 14.31 18.64 8.75
C VAL A 203 13.84 20.08 8.61
N ILE A 204 12.72 20.41 9.25
CA ILE A 204 12.09 21.72 9.17
C ILE A 204 12.19 22.40 10.53
N GLU A 205 12.84 23.57 10.55
CA GLU A 205 12.93 24.41 11.75
C GLU A 205 11.58 25.04 12.09
N THR A 206 11.13 24.87 13.33
CA THR A 206 9.91 25.49 13.85
C THR A 206 10.19 26.25 15.15
N ALA A 207 9.20 27.01 15.63
CA ALA A 207 9.29 27.69 16.93
C ALA A 207 9.39 26.71 18.12
N SER A 208 8.91 25.47 17.94
CA SER A 208 8.92 24.41 18.97
C SER A 208 10.15 23.49 18.88
N GLY A 209 11.01 23.70 17.88
CA GLY A 209 12.16 22.84 17.57
C GLY A 209 12.12 22.26 16.15
N PRO A 210 13.20 21.57 15.73
CA PRO A 210 13.25 20.92 14.44
C PRO A 210 12.28 19.72 14.35
N VAL A 211 11.65 19.57 13.19
CA VAL A 211 10.79 18.43 12.85
C VAL A 211 11.43 17.66 11.69
N GLN A 212 11.81 16.41 11.92
CA GLN A 212 12.27 15.49 10.87
C GLN A 212 11.09 14.70 10.33
N ILE A 213 10.93 14.71 9.01
CA ILE A 213 9.87 13.99 8.30
C ILE A 213 10.50 12.90 7.45
N GLN A 214 10.04 11.67 7.63
CA GLN A 214 10.33 10.54 6.76
C GLN A 214 9.09 10.11 6.01
N ALA A 215 9.24 9.70 4.75
CA ALA A 215 8.10 9.40 3.89
C ALA A 215 8.35 8.21 2.95
N VAL A 216 7.29 7.43 2.71
CA VAL A 216 7.22 6.43 1.63
C VAL A 216 6.10 6.75 0.64
N VAL A 217 6.19 6.16 -0.55
CA VAL A 217 5.10 6.15 -1.54
C VAL A 217 4.54 4.73 -1.69
N LEU A 218 3.34 4.50 -1.17
CA LEU A 218 2.64 3.22 -1.20
C LEU A 218 2.01 2.94 -2.58
N PRO A 219 1.93 1.66 -2.99
CA PRO A 219 1.24 1.26 -4.20
C PRO A 219 -0.27 1.42 -4.05
N VAL A 220 -0.97 1.58 -5.17
CA VAL A 220 -2.43 1.49 -5.21
C VAL A 220 -2.83 0.10 -5.70
N THR A 221 -2.47 -0.94 -4.93
CA THR A 221 -2.75 -2.35 -5.27
C THR A 221 -3.04 -3.23 -4.05
N TRP A 222 -4.06 -4.07 -4.12
CA TRP A 222 -4.46 -5.01 -3.07
C TRP A 222 -3.39 -6.08 -2.82
N SER A 223 -2.90 -6.74 -3.88
CA SER A 223 -1.90 -7.81 -3.77
C SER A 223 -0.61 -7.37 -3.08
N ARG A 224 -0.13 -6.14 -3.32
CA ARG A 224 1.06 -5.63 -2.60
C ARG A 224 0.78 -5.23 -1.16
N PHE A 225 -0.45 -4.83 -0.84
CA PHE A 225 -0.88 -4.65 0.57
C PHE A 225 -0.94 -6.01 1.28
N ASP A 226 -1.45 -7.04 0.61
CA ASP A 226 -1.43 -8.43 1.12
C ASP A 226 0.00 -8.95 1.30
N GLY A 227 0.93 -8.50 0.45
CA GLY A 227 2.37 -8.73 0.60
C GLY A 227 3.01 -8.08 1.84
N GLY A 228 2.30 -7.17 2.53
CA GLY A 228 2.77 -6.56 3.79
C GLY A 228 3.49 -5.22 3.65
N ILE A 229 3.45 -4.57 2.48
CA ILE A 229 4.25 -3.36 2.22
C ILE A 229 3.96 -2.19 3.17
N VAL A 230 2.73 -2.10 3.71
CA VAL A 230 2.39 -1.09 4.72
C VAL A 230 3.15 -1.41 6.01
N GLU A 231 3.08 -2.66 6.44
CA GLU A 231 3.76 -3.11 7.64
C GLU A 231 5.30 -3.06 7.51
N ASP A 232 5.85 -3.34 6.32
CA ASP A 232 7.29 -3.21 6.05
C ASP A 232 7.78 -1.76 6.13
N ALA A 233 6.94 -0.80 5.72
CA ALA A 233 7.27 0.63 5.84
C ALA A 233 7.21 1.14 7.29
N TYR A 234 6.18 0.76 8.05
CA TYR A 234 5.92 1.33 9.38
C TYR A 234 6.52 0.51 10.53
N GLY A 235 6.57 -0.81 10.40
CA GLY A 235 6.98 -1.75 11.43
C GLY A 235 8.39 -1.51 11.97
N PRO A 236 9.43 -1.35 11.12
CA PRO A 236 10.77 -1.08 11.59
C PRO A 236 10.85 0.24 12.39
N GLN A 237 10.06 1.25 11.99
CA GLN A 237 10.03 2.56 12.65
C GLN A 237 9.27 2.53 13.99
N PHE A 238 8.31 1.61 14.12
CA PHE A 238 7.57 1.37 15.36
C PHE A 238 8.31 0.47 16.36
N LEU A 239 9.52 0.01 16.05
CA LEU A 239 10.37 -0.57 17.07
C LEU A 239 10.73 0.50 18.11
N ALA A 240 10.53 0.19 19.39
CA ALA A 240 10.75 1.14 20.48
C ALA A 240 12.24 1.55 20.55
N GLY A 241 12.50 2.85 20.66
CA GLY A 241 13.84 3.41 20.71
C GLY A 241 13.87 4.91 20.49
N ALA A 242 15.06 5.53 20.62
CA ALA A 242 15.25 6.97 20.45
C ALA A 242 14.97 7.44 19.00
N ALA A 243 15.09 6.53 18.03
CA ALA A 243 14.77 6.74 16.63
C ALA A 243 13.27 6.55 16.30
N SER A 244 12.40 6.31 17.28
CA SER A 244 11.00 6.07 16.98
C SER A 244 10.21 7.37 16.72
N PRO A 245 9.27 7.40 15.76
CA PRO A 245 8.46 8.59 15.50
C PRO A 245 7.55 8.93 16.67
N GLN A 246 7.22 10.21 16.84
CA GLN A 246 6.14 10.64 17.75
C GLN A 246 4.80 10.68 17.04
N MET A 247 4.80 10.71 15.70
CA MET A 247 3.58 10.69 14.88
C MET A 247 3.79 9.88 13.61
N ALA A 248 2.78 9.10 13.24
CA ALA A 248 2.66 8.38 11.98
C ALA A 248 1.32 8.70 11.30
N MET A 249 1.37 9.15 10.05
CA MET A 249 0.18 9.61 9.32
C MET A 249 0.20 9.09 7.90
N THR A 250 -0.78 8.26 7.53
CA THR A 250 -0.99 7.92 6.11
C THR A 250 -1.72 9.08 5.43
N ILE A 251 -1.32 9.43 4.20
CA ILE A 251 -1.91 10.56 3.46
C ILE A 251 -2.45 10.04 2.12
N SER A 252 -3.65 10.48 1.74
CA SER A 252 -4.28 10.08 0.48
C SER A 252 -5.03 11.24 -0.17
N GLN A 253 -5.29 11.13 -1.46
CA GLN A 253 -6.18 12.07 -2.14
C GLN A 253 -7.64 11.82 -1.73
N GLY A 254 -8.32 12.85 -1.23
CA GLY A 254 -9.71 12.83 -0.79
C GLY A 254 -10.63 13.64 -1.70
N ARG A 255 -11.24 14.69 -1.15
CA ARG A 255 -12.32 15.48 -1.76
C ARG A 255 -11.90 16.94 -1.98
N THR A 256 -12.72 17.93 -1.62
CA THR A 256 -12.45 19.36 -1.87
C THR A 256 -11.69 20.07 -0.75
N GLY A 257 -11.57 19.44 0.41
CA GLY A 257 -10.88 19.95 1.60
C GLY A 257 -10.02 18.87 2.24
N TYR A 258 -9.45 19.19 3.39
CA TYR A 258 -8.74 18.25 4.23
C TYR A 258 -9.71 17.55 5.18
N ASP A 259 -9.66 16.23 5.19
CA ASP A 259 -10.40 15.38 6.11
C ASP A 259 -9.39 14.62 6.98
N ILE A 260 -9.39 14.91 8.28
CA ILE A 260 -8.71 14.08 9.27
C ILE A 260 -9.67 12.94 9.60
N GLU A 261 -9.33 11.72 9.19
CA GLU A 261 -10.25 10.60 9.32
C GLU A 261 -10.27 10.11 10.76
N ARG A 262 -11.46 10.04 11.35
CA ARG A 262 -11.61 9.57 12.73
C ARG A 262 -11.48 8.06 12.84
N TRP A 263 -12.07 7.32 11.91
CA TRP A 263 -12.22 5.88 11.99
C TRP A 263 -11.56 5.19 10.79
N ALA A 264 -10.56 4.37 11.07
CA ALA A 264 -10.08 3.33 10.16
C ALA A 264 -10.98 2.10 10.28
N SER A 265 -11.28 1.40 9.19
CA SER A 265 -12.09 0.18 9.20
C SER A 265 -11.35 -1.04 8.67
N SER A 266 -11.66 -2.22 9.20
CA SER A 266 -11.05 -3.49 8.79
C SER A 266 -11.46 -3.99 7.40
N TRP A 267 -12.54 -3.45 6.83
CA TRP A 267 -13.09 -3.94 5.57
C TRP A 267 -12.40 -3.34 4.35
N ARG A 268 -12.07 -4.21 3.37
CA ARG A 268 -11.64 -3.82 2.03
C ARG A 268 -12.78 -4.01 1.04
N GLY A 269 -12.98 -3.00 0.21
CA GLY A 269 -14.06 -2.89 -0.74
C GLY A 269 -13.81 -1.79 -1.78
N GLY A 270 -14.89 -1.29 -2.38
CA GLY A 270 -14.83 -0.23 -3.38
C GLY A 270 -14.46 -0.68 -4.80
N GLY A 271 -13.35 -0.13 -5.29
CA GLY A 271 -12.97 -0.13 -6.70
C GLY A 271 -12.05 -1.27 -7.15
N VAL A 272 -11.77 -1.31 -8.46
CA VAL A 272 -10.57 -1.99 -8.94
C VAL A 272 -9.34 -1.15 -8.60
N ASP A 273 -8.23 -1.82 -8.34
CA ASP A 273 -6.94 -1.19 -8.11
C ASP A 273 -6.14 -0.94 -9.40
N ASN A 274 -4.86 -0.56 -9.27
CA ASN A 274 -4.03 -0.33 -10.45
C ASN A 274 -3.70 -1.61 -11.25
N LEU A 275 -3.82 -2.80 -10.65
CA LEU A 275 -3.67 -4.11 -11.30
C LEU A 275 -5.00 -4.66 -11.83
N ASP A 276 -6.07 -3.87 -11.77
CA ASP A 276 -7.45 -4.26 -12.10
C ASP A 276 -8.03 -5.35 -11.15
N GLU A 277 -7.45 -5.50 -9.95
CA GLU A 277 -7.87 -6.44 -8.92
C GLU A 277 -8.97 -5.84 -8.04
N ARG A 278 -9.80 -6.71 -7.44
CA ARG A 278 -10.82 -6.33 -6.44
C ARG A 278 -10.68 -7.20 -5.20
N ALA A 279 -10.88 -6.60 -4.05
CA ALA A 279 -11.05 -7.31 -2.79
C ALA A 279 -12.39 -6.91 -2.14
N LEU A 280 -13.08 -7.90 -1.56
CA LEU A 280 -14.33 -7.71 -0.82
C LEU A 280 -14.35 -8.65 0.39
N GLU A 281 -13.55 -8.31 1.38
CA GLU A 281 -13.32 -9.12 2.58
C GLU A 281 -12.67 -8.25 3.66
N GLU A 282 -12.25 -8.83 4.78
CA GLU A 282 -11.45 -8.10 5.77
C GLU A 282 -9.99 -8.00 5.31
N ALA A 283 -9.32 -6.90 5.67
CA ALA A 283 -7.91 -6.69 5.40
C ALA A 283 -7.08 -7.75 6.16
N PRO A 284 -6.35 -8.63 5.45
CA PRO A 284 -5.67 -9.76 6.05
C PRO A 284 -4.52 -9.27 6.92
N ASP A 285 -4.05 -10.16 7.79
CA ASP A 285 -2.85 -9.91 8.57
C ASP A 285 -1.60 -10.04 7.70
N ALA A 286 -0.66 -9.12 7.86
CA ALA A 286 0.66 -9.24 7.25
C ALA A 286 1.49 -10.26 8.03
N ALA A 287 1.78 -11.41 7.40
CA ALA A 287 2.39 -12.57 8.06
C ALA A 287 3.78 -12.30 8.69
N ALA A 288 4.51 -11.30 8.21
CA ALA A 288 5.84 -10.94 8.69
C ALA A 288 5.84 -10.10 9.99
N TRP A 289 4.68 -9.56 10.40
CA TRP A 289 4.58 -8.59 11.48
C TRP A 289 3.58 -9.03 12.56
N PRO A 290 3.88 -8.81 13.86
CA PRO A 290 2.95 -9.13 14.93
C PRO A 290 1.70 -8.25 14.83
N GLN A 291 0.57 -8.86 14.49
CA GLN A 291 -0.75 -8.25 14.60
C GLN A 291 -1.34 -8.72 15.91
N THR A 292 -1.40 -7.87 16.96
CA THR A 292 -1.89 -8.30 18.29
C THR A 292 -3.31 -7.82 18.59
N VAL A 293 -3.93 -7.10 17.65
CA VAL A 293 -5.32 -6.66 17.73
C VAL A 293 -6.17 -7.49 16.76
N ASP A 294 -6.28 -8.79 17.04
CA ASP A 294 -7.11 -9.69 16.24
C ASP A 294 -8.55 -9.14 16.18
N GLY A 295 -9.04 -8.86 14.97
CA GLY A 295 -10.45 -8.57 14.71
C GLY A 295 -10.96 -7.18 15.10
N ALA A 296 -10.11 -6.17 15.34
CA ALA A 296 -10.59 -4.79 15.54
C ALA A 296 -11.33 -4.29 14.29
N GLN A 297 -12.64 -4.11 14.38
CA GLN A 297 -13.44 -3.65 13.24
C GLN A 297 -13.20 -2.17 12.92
N PHE A 298 -12.94 -1.35 13.94
CA PHE A 298 -12.60 0.05 13.79
C PHE A 298 -11.44 0.45 14.70
N ILE A 299 -10.58 1.36 14.22
CA ILE A 299 -9.51 1.96 15.01
C ILE A 299 -9.66 3.48 14.96
N GLU A 300 -9.72 4.12 16.12
CA GLU A 300 -9.84 5.58 16.23
C GLU A 300 -8.49 6.26 16.01
N THR A 301 -8.51 7.41 15.33
CA THR A 301 -7.36 8.29 15.21
C THR A 301 -6.89 8.80 16.56
N THR A 302 -5.58 8.94 16.71
CA THR A 302 -4.90 9.55 17.86
C THR A 302 -4.07 10.75 17.44
N LEU A 303 -4.24 11.22 16.19
CA LEU A 303 -3.68 12.49 15.75
C LEU A 303 -4.24 13.64 16.60
N PRO A 304 -3.47 14.71 16.84
CA PRO A 304 -3.93 15.92 17.52
C PRO A 304 -4.86 16.75 16.60
N PHE A 305 -6.03 16.17 16.30
CA PHE A 305 -6.93 16.68 15.27
C PHE A 305 -7.57 18.02 15.65
N GLU A 306 -7.74 18.30 16.96
CA GLU A 306 -8.30 19.57 17.42
C GLU A 306 -7.37 20.73 17.04
N GLU A 307 -6.06 20.56 17.28
CA GLU A 307 -5.03 21.52 16.91
C GLU A 307 -4.87 21.62 15.40
N MET A 308 -4.93 20.50 14.67
CA MET A 308 -4.88 20.52 13.21
C MET A 308 -6.07 21.26 12.58
N VAL A 309 -7.29 21.08 13.11
CA VAL A 309 -8.50 21.79 12.64
C VAL A 309 -8.45 23.27 13.03
N ALA A 310 -7.96 23.58 14.23
CA ALA A 310 -7.80 24.96 14.69
C ALA A 310 -6.65 25.69 14.00
N ALA A 311 -5.69 24.97 13.41
CA ALA A 311 -4.59 25.55 12.67
C ALA A 311 -5.13 26.27 11.43
N GLU A 312 -5.00 27.59 11.41
CA GLU A 312 -5.32 28.45 10.26
C GLU A 312 -4.30 28.22 9.13
N THR A 313 -4.38 27.04 8.50
CA THR A 313 -3.51 26.62 7.41
C THR A 313 -4.14 26.92 6.06
N GLY A 314 -3.33 27.40 5.11
CA GLY A 314 -3.66 27.57 3.69
C GLY A 314 -5.10 27.98 3.31
N PRO A 315 -5.51 27.73 2.05
CA PRO A 315 -6.85 28.09 1.59
C PRO A 315 -7.91 26.98 1.70
N PHE A 316 -7.53 25.71 1.84
CA PHE A 316 -8.48 24.60 1.90
C PHE A 316 -9.02 24.41 3.33
N PRO A 317 -10.32 24.15 3.51
CA PRO A 317 -10.87 23.90 4.85
C PRO A 317 -10.35 22.57 5.40
N VAL A 318 -10.24 22.50 6.73
CA VAL A 318 -9.77 21.32 7.46
C VAL A 318 -10.86 20.92 8.44
N GLN A 319 -11.21 19.63 8.47
CA GLN A 319 -12.24 19.10 9.36
C GLN A 319 -11.88 17.70 9.87
N LEU A 320 -12.41 17.35 11.04
CA LEU A 320 -12.48 15.95 11.47
C LEU A 320 -13.66 15.28 10.75
N ASN A 321 -13.40 14.17 10.07
CA ASN A 321 -14.43 13.38 9.41
C ASN A 321 -14.84 12.21 10.32
N ASN A 322 -16.03 12.31 10.92
CA ASN A 322 -16.59 11.25 11.77
C ASN A 322 -17.30 10.13 10.98
N ALA A 323 -17.33 10.19 9.64
CA ALA A 323 -18.10 9.23 8.86
C ALA A 323 -17.58 7.79 9.02
N PHE A 324 -18.49 6.83 9.03
CA PHE A 324 -18.21 5.40 8.91
C PHE A 324 -19.51 4.65 8.58
N CYS A 325 -19.41 3.43 8.08
CA CYS A 325 -20.55 2.53 7.93
C CYS A 325 -20.26 1.19 8.60
N TYR A 326 -21.29 0.57 9.16
CA TYR A 326 -21.20 -0.69 9.88
C TYR A 326 -22.40 -1.60 9.61
N SER A 327 -22.26 -2.86 10.00
CA SER A 327 -23.26 -3.91 9.92
C SER A 327 -23.34 -4.65 11.26
N PHE A 328 -24.48 -5.28 11.57
CA PHE A 328 -24.57 -6.25 12.68
C PHE A 328 -24.47 -7.70 12.19
N SER A 329 -24.30 -7.89 10.89
CA SER A 329 -24.01 -9.17 10.24
C SER A 329 -22.52 -9.28 9.93
N GLU A 330 -21.89 -10.36 10.36
CA GLU A 330 -20.49 -10.66 10.02
C GLU A 330 -20.27 -10.77 8.50
N ALA A 331 -21.26 -11.33 7.82
CA ALA A 331 -21.27 -11.47 6.37
C ALA A 331 -21.55 -10.15 5.63
N ARG A 332 -21.99 -9.09 6.33
CA ARG A 332 -22.34 -7.77 5.77
C ARG A 332 -23.38 -7.88 4.65
N ASP A 333 -24.32 -8.81 4.82
CA ASP A 333 -25.41 -9.11 3.89
C ASP A 333 -26.72 -8.33 4.21
N ASP A 334 -26.71 -7.56 5.30
CA ASP A 334 -27.76 -6.61 5.66
C ASP A 334 -27.49 -5.20 5.07
N GLU A 335 -28.47 -4.32 5.23
CA GLU A 335 -28.30 -2.91 4.85
C GLU A 335 -27.35 -2.22 5.84
N ALA A 336 -26.19 -1.78 5.33
CA ALA A 336 -25.20 -1.06 6.11
C ALA A 336 -25.80 0.23 6.72
N GLN A 337 -25.47 0.48 7.99
CA GLN A 337 -25.84 1.69 8.70
C GLN A 337 -24.67 2.68 8.65
N CYS A 338 -24.93 3.90 8.20
CA CYS A 338 -23.88 4.90 8.01
C CYS A 338 -24.07 6.12 8.90
N VAL A 339 -22.98 6.56 9.50
CA VAL A 339 -22.84 7.79 10.27
C VAL A 339 -22.17 8.84 9.39
N GLY A 340 -22.66 10.08 9.44
CA GLY A 340 -22.16 11.18 8.61
C GLY A 340 -20.99 11.93 9.25
N THR A 341 -20.25 12.68 8.43
CA THR A 341 -19.05 13.46 8.81
C THR A 341 -19.18 14.29 10.10
N ASN A 342 -20.34 14.93 10.31
CA ASN A 342 -20.56 15.84 11.44
C ASN A 342 -21.26 15.19 12.64
N ASP A 343 -21.49 13.88 12.59
CA ASP A 343 -22.12 13.13 13.67
C ASP A 343 -21.05 12.48 14.55
N PRO A 344 -20.92 12.84 15.84
CA PRO A 344 -19.84 12.37 16.70
C PRO A 344 -20.03 10.94 17.23
N THR A 345 -21.10 10.25 16.82
CA THR A 345 -21.39 8.86 17.21
C THR A 345 -20.18 7.97 16.96
N ALA A 346 -19.87 7.09 17.92
CA ALA A 346 -18.83 6.07 17.76
C ALA A 346 -19.43 4.77 17.19
N PRO A 347 -18.64 3.92 16.52
CA PRO A 347 -19.08 2.60 16.08
C PRO A 347 -19.67 1.78 17.24
N PRO A 348 -20.86 1.16 17.06
CA PRO A 348 -21.43 0.32 18.11
C PRO A 348 -20.54 -0.89 18.42
N GLU A 349 -20.46 -1.24 19.70
CA GLU A 349 -19.76 -2.45 20.14
C GLU A 349 -20.36 -3.70 19.47
N GLY A 350 -19.50 -4.60 18.98
CA GLY A 350 -19.92 -5.83 18.29
C GLY A 350 -20.45 -5.63 16.86
N SER A 351 -20.33 -4.42 16.29
CA SER A 351 -20.60 -4.18 14.87
C SER A 351 -19.41 -4.53 13.98
N PHE A 352 -19.69 -4.90 12.73
CA PHE A 352 -18.72 -5.19 11.70
C PHE A 352 -18.52 -3.99 10.79
N ALA A 353 -17.27 -3.67 10.49
CA ALA A 353 -16.90 -2.54 9.65
C ALA A 353 -17.36 -2.77 8.21
N VAL A 354 -17.98 -1.76 7.60
CA VAL A 354 -18.26 -1.73 6.16
C VAL A 354 -17.41 -0.67 5.48
N SER A 355 -17.20 0.47 6.12
CA SER A 355 -16.26 1.51 5.68
C SER A 355 -15.87 2.45 6.82
N GLY A 356 -14.67 3.02 6.73
CA GLY A 356 -14.19 4.10 7.59
C GLY A 356 -14.51 5.47 6.99
N GLY A 357 -13.98 6.53 7.59
CA GLY A 357 -14.19 7.89 7.08
C GLY A 357 -13.58 8.10 5.69
N GLY A 358 -12.50 7.37 5.42
CA GLY A 358 -11.84 7.29 4.13
C GLY A 358 -12.51 6.36 3.10
N GLY A 359 -13.64 5.73 3.45
CA GLY A 359 -14.28 4.69 2.64
C GLY A 359 -13.77 3.29 2.98
N ASP A 360 -13.83 2.40 2.00
CA ASP A 360 -13.42 0.99 2.08
C ASP A 360 -12.29 0.65 1.09
N TYR A 361 -11.69 1.66 0.44
CA TYR A 361 -10.59 1.49 -0.52
C TYR A 361 -9.20 1.52 0.15
N LEU A 362 -8.13 1.46 -0.63
CA LEU A 362 -6.74 1.39 -0.14
C LEU A 362 -6.29 2.56 0.75
N SER A 363 -6.92 3.73 0.64
CA SER A 363 -6.66 4.85 1.57
C SER A 363 -7.07 4.47 3.00
N ASN A 364 -8.27 3.91 3.18
CA ASN A 364 -8.71 3.36 4.45
C ASN A 364 -7.83 2.19 4.89
N GLU A 365 -7.52 1.25 4.00
CA GLU A 365 -6.74 0.07 4.38
C GLU A 365 -5.34 0.45 4.89
N SER A 366 -4.68 1.45 4.29
CA SER A 366 -3.39 1.94 4.78
C SER A 366 -3.49 2.54 6.19
N MET A 367 -4.55 3.31 6.46
CA MET A 367 -4.84 3.83 7.81
C MET A 367 -5.03 2.68 8.80
N TYR A 368 -5.85 1.69 8.42
CA TYR A 368 -6.19 0.55 9.27
C TYR A 368 -4.95 -0.28 9.58
N ARG A 369 -4.17 -0.69 8.58
CA ARG A 369 -2.95 -1.50 8.75
C ARG A 369 -1.88 -0.81 9.55
N ALA A 370 -1.57 0.46 9.25
CA ALA A 370 -0.57 1.21 9.99
C ALA A 370 -0.97 1.38 11.47
N ASN A 371 -2.25 1.67 11.75
CA ASN A 371 -2.72 1.81 13.14
C ASN A 371 -2.92 0.46 13.84
N ARG A 372 -3.32 -0.61 13.14
CA ARG A 372 -3.37 -1.98 13.67
C ARG A 372 -1.99 -2.43 14.10
N LEU A 373 -0.97 -2.20 13.29
CA LEU A 373 0.42 -2.49 13.63
C LEU A 373 0.91 -1.64 14.82
N ARG A 374 0.61 -0.34 14.82
CA ARG A 374 0.95 0.57 15.92
C ARG A 374 0.38 0.10 17.25
N VAL A 375 -0.92 -0.19 17.31
CA VAL A 375 -1.55 -0.74 18.51
C VAL A 375 -1.01 -2.14 18.81
N GLY A 376 -0.77 -2.93 17.76
CA GLY A 376 -0.21 -4.27 17.82
C GLY A 376 1.15 -4.36 18.54
N LEU A 377 1.96 -3.33 18.36
CA LEU A 377 3.29 -3.16 18.95
C LEU A 377 3.27 -2.36 20.27
N ASP A 378 2.10 -2.12 20.86
CA ASP A 378 1.90 -1.30 22.07
C ASP A 378 2.44 0.14 21.93
N ARG A 379 2.35 0.72 20.73
CA ARG A 379 2.85 2.06 20.41
C ARG A 379 1.80 3.15 20.55
N GLN A 380 1.16 3.19 21.71
CA GLN A 380 0.19 4.24 22.06
C GLN A 380 0.84 5.61 22.29
N ASP A 381 2.17 5.63 22.46
CA ASP A 381 3.00 6.84 22.51
C ASP A 381 3.18 7.52 21.15
N VAL A 382 2.90 6.81 20.05
CA VAL A 382 2.94 7.36 18.69
C VAL A 382 1.53 7.80 18.30
N ALA A 383 1.35 9.09 17.99
CA ALA A 383 0.10 9.58 17.42
C ALA A 383 -0.11 8.98 16.02
N GLY A 384 -1.25 8.36 15.77
CA GLY A 384 -1.54 7.63 14.54
C GLY A 384 -2.88 8.00 13.91
N GLY A 385 -2.93 8.13 12.58
CA GLY A 385 -4.17 8.39 11.87
C GLY A 385 -3.98 8.59 10.36
N HIS A 386 -4.97 9.21 9.72
CA HIS A 386 -4.98 9.44 8.27
C HIS A 386 -5.45 10.84 7.90
N LEU A 387 -4.85 11.38 6.85
CA LEU A 387 -5.20 12.67 6.27
C LEU A 387 -5.58 12.50 4.80
N HIS A 388 -6.83 12.77 4.47
CA HIS A 388 -7.24 12.98 3.10
C HIS A 388 -6.97 14.44 2.70
N VAL A 389 -6.23 14.63 1.61
CA VAL A 389 -5.90 15.94 1.04
C VAL A 389 -6.82 16.27 -0.15
N PRO A 390 -6.99 17.56 -0.51
CA PRO A 390 -7.85 17.93 -1.63
C PRO A 390 -7.45 17.29 -2.98
N VAL A 391 -8.43 16.99 -3.84
CA VAL A 391 -8.21 16.62 -5.24
C VAL A 391 -7.54 17.76 -6.01
N LEU A 392 -6.82 17.39 -7.07
CA LEU A 392 -6.14 18.36 -7.91
C LEU A 392 -7.07 19.01 -8.93
N ASP A 393 -6.95 20.33 -9.08
CA ASP A 393 -7.56 21.09 -10.17
C ASP A 393 -6.66 21.07 -11.41
N TYR A 394 -7.04 20.28 -12.42
CA TYR A 394 -6.28 20.13 -13.66
C TYR A 394 -6.28 21.38 -14.55
N ALA A 395 -7.20 22.34 -14.33
CA ALA A 395 -7.13 23.62 -15.02
C ALA A 395 -5.96 24.49 -14.53
N ASN A 396 -5.47 24.24 -13.31
CA ASN A 396 -4.36 24.96 -12.69
C ASN A 396 -3.45 24.01 -11.89
N LEU A 397 -3.12 22.87 -12.50
CA LEU A 397 -2.49 21.73 -11.82
C LEU A 397 -1.27 22.12 -10.99
N ALA A 398 -0.32 22.85 -11.59
CA ALA A 398 0.94 23.18 -10.94
C ALA A 398 0.73 24.03 -9.67
N ALA A 399 -0.07 25.09 -9.74
CA ALA A 399 -0.30 25.97 -8.60
C ALA A 399 -1.21 25.32 -7.54
N ASN A 400 -2.21 24.53 -7.97
CA ASN A 400 -3.10 23.81 -7.06
C ASN A 400 -2.34 22.71 -6.31
N ARG A 401 -1.48 21.95 -7.00
CA ARG A 401 -0.58 20.96 -6.37
C ARG A 401 0.40 21.61 -5.40
N ALA A 402 0.99 22.75 -5.76
CA ALA A 402 1.86 23.52 -4.86
C ALA A 402 1.13 23.93 -3.58
N THR A 403 -0.08 24.48 -3.71
CA THR A 403 -0.93 24.86 -2.58
C THR A 403 -1.23 23.65 -1.68
N ASN A 404 -1.52 22.49 -2.28
CA ASN A 404 -1.80 21.26 -1.55
C ASN A 404 -0.57 20.79 -0.75
N VAL A 405 0.61 20.74 -1.38
CA VAL A 405 1.84 20.33 -0.68
C VAL A 405 2.18 21.30 0.46
N GLU A 406 2.11 22.60 0.20
CA GLU A 406 2.48 23.63 1.18
C GLU A 406 1.52 23.68 2.37
N GLN A 407 0.20 23.55 2.14
CA GLN A 407 -0.76 23.48 3.22
C GLN A 407 -0.67 22.16 4.00
N THR A 408 -0.40 21.03 3.31
CA THR A 408 -0.19 19.74 3.99
C THR A 408 1.03 19.79 4.91
N GLN A 409 2.13 20.41 4.47
CA GLN A 409 3.29 20.64 5.32
C GLN A 409 2.91 21.46 6.56
N GLN A 410 2.15 22.55 6.40
CA GLN A 410 1.70 23.37 7.54
C GLN A 410 0.84 22.57 8.54
N LEU A 411 -0.03 21.70 8.04
CA LEU A 411 -0.85 20.83 8.90
C LEU A 411 -0.02 19.79 9.66
N ILE A 412 0.96 19.17 9.00
CA ILE A 412 1.89 18.25 9.65
C ILE A 412 2.66 18.96 10.76
N LEU A 413 3.14 20.19 10.51
CA LEU A 413 3.86 20.98 11.51
C LEU A 413 2.96 21.43 12.67
N ALA A 414 1.68 21.75 12.40
CA ALA A 414 0.71 22.04 13.43
C ALA A 414 0.45 20.83 14.33
N ALA A 415 0.30 19.64 13.72
CA ALA A 415 0.18 18.39 14.46
C ALA A 415 1.43 18.11 15.29
N ALA A 416 2.62 18.23 14.70
CA ALA A 416 3.89 18.02 15.38
C ALA A 416 4.07 18.96 16.60
N ALA A 417 3.64 20.21 16.49
CA ALA A 417 3.71 21.19 17.58
C ALA A 417 2.76 20.88 18.75
N ALA A 418 1.70 20.10 18.51
CA ALA A 418 0.75 19.66 19.53
C ALA A 418 1.18 18.36 20.23
N LEU A 419 2.19 17.65 19.72
CA LEU A 419 2.71 16.46 20.35
C LEU A 419 3.37 16.80 21.70
N PRO A 420 3.33 15.88 22.68
CA PRO A 420 4.05 16.07 23.94
C PRO A 420 5.52 16.39 23.65
N THR A 421 6.03 17.47 24.25
CA THR A 421 7.45 17.81 24.13
C THR A 421 8.28 16.64 24.64
N PRO A 422 9.33 16.20 23.92
CA PRO A 422 10.24 15.18 24.40
C PRO A 422 10.71 15.60 25.79
N ALA A 423 10.52 14.74 26.80
CA ALA A 423 10.94 15.05 28.15
C ALA A 423 12.44 15.37 28.10
N SER A 424 12.81 16.62 28.40
CA SER A 424 14.19 16.94 28.74
C SER A 424 14.54 16.00 29.89
N PRO A 425 15.63 15.21 29.83
CA PRO A 425 15.95 14.28 30.89
C PRO A 425 16.01 15.07 32.19
N GLU A 426 15.07 14.78 33.10
CA GLU A 426 15.02 15.42 34.40
C GLU A 426 16.41 15.26 35.02
N PRO A 427 17.09 16.35 35.43
CA PRO A 427 18.42 16.23 35.99
C PRO A 427 18.33 15.28 37.17
N THR A 428 18.99 14.13 37.06
CA THR A 428 19.08 13.17 38.15
C THR A 428 19.47 13.94 39.40
N PRO A 429 18.66 13.94 40.47
CA PRO A 429 18.98 14.71 41.66
C PRO A 429 20.35 14.27 42.13
N THR A 430 21.32 15.19 42.11
CA THR A 430 22.64 14.95 42.64
C THR A 430 22.46 14.50 44.08
N ALA A 431 22.78 13.24 44.36
CA ALA A 431 22.67 12.69 45.70
C ALA A 431 23.48 13.59 46.66
N THR A 432 22.78 14.25 47.58
CA THR A 432 23.41 14.95 48.70
C THR A 432 24.29 13.94 49.43
N PRO A 433 25.59 14.22 49.67
CA PRO A 433 26.48 13.28 50.34
C PRO A 433 25.91 12.96 51.73
N SER A 434 25.50 11.71 51.92
CA SER A 434 25.03 11.19 53.19
C SER A 434 26.22 11.00 54.12
N THR A 435 26.24 11.74 55.23
CA THR A 435 27.21 11.54 56.31
C THR A 435 26.77 10.38 57.20
N THR A 436 26.97 9.15 56.72
CA THR A 436 26.86 7.95 57.57
C THR A 436 28.26 7.40 57.83
N PRO A 437 28.66 7.18 59.10
CA PRO A 437 30.00 6.71 59.42
C PRO A 437 30.22 5.27 58.94
N THR A 438 31.35 5.07 58.26
CA THR A 438 31.86 3.77 57.78
C THR A 438 32.01 2.79 58.95
N VAL A 439 31.26 1.69 58.90
CA VAL A 439 31.53 0.51 59.74
C VAL A 439 32.61 -0.33 59.06
N ALA A 440 33.59 -0.78 59.83
CA ALA A 440 34.74 -1.56 59.37
C ALA A 440 34.30 -2.93 58.77
N PRO A 441 34.99 -3.43 57.73
CA PRO A 441 34.64 -4.70 57.10
C PRO A 441 35.07 -5.90 57.95
N GLU A 442 34.21 -6.91 58.04
CA GLU A 442 34.53 -8.25 58.55
C GLU A 442 35.38 -9.05 57.55
N PRO A 443 36.18 -10.04 58.00
CA PRO A 443 37.16 -10.71 57.15
C PRO A 443 36.53 -11.73 56.20
N THR A 444 37.06 -11.73 54.98
CA THR A 444 36.72 -12.61 53.85
C THR A 444 36.95 -14.09 54.18
N GLN A 445 35.94 -14.94 53.93
CA GLN A 445 36.11 -16.39 53.90
C GLN A 445 36.64 -16.86 52.53
N GLU A 446 37.52 -17.84 52.57
CA GLU A 446 38.25 -18.48 51.46
C GLU A 446 37.30 -19.32 50.57
N PRO A 447 37.48 -19.34 49.23
CA PRO A 447 36.59 -20.09 48.34
C PRO A 447 36.93 -21.59 48.30
N GLU A 448 35.89 -22.44 48.37
CA GLU A 448 35.98 -23.88 48.11
C GLU A 448 36.19 -24.20 46.60
N PRO A 449 36.80 -25.34 46.25
CA PRO A 449 37.20 -25.65 44.89
C PRO A 449 36.05 -26.16 44.00
N THR A 450 36.03 -25.65 42.77
CA THR A 450 35.12 -26.03 41.67
C THR A 450 35.28 -27.50 41.26
N VAL A 451 34.17 -28.25 41.22
CA VAL A 451 34.08 -29.60 40.64
C VAL A 451 33.77 -29.51 39.13
N ALA A 452 34.47 -30.30 38.33
CA ALA A 452 34.38 -30.38 36.87
C ALA A 452 33.05 -31.00 36.36
N PRO A 453 32.59 -30.67 35.14
CA PRO A 453 31.33 -31.17 34.60
C PRO A 453 31.43 -32.60 34.05
N GLU A 454 30.41 -33.42 34.31
CA GLU A 454 30.19 -34.73 33.68
C GLU A 454 29.58 -34.59 32.25
N PRO A 455 29.83 -35.54 31.34
CA PRO A 455 29.40 -35.44 29.94
C PRO A 455 27.90 -35.73 29.76
N SER A 456 27.23 -34.87 29.00
CA SER A 456 25.84 -35.00 28.59
C SER A 456 25.63 -36.17 27.62
N THR A 457 24.66 -37.02 27.90
CA THR A 457 24.22 -38.13 27.05
C THR A 457 23.32 -37.65 25.90
N THR A 458 23.60 -38.18 24.70
CA THR A 458 22.84 -38.06 23.44
C THR A 458 21.36 -38.47 23.56
N PRO A 459 20.39 -37.72 22.99
CA PRO A 459 19.03 -38.22 22.84
C PRO A 459 18.87 -39.08 21.57
N SER A 460 18.19 -40.22 21.71
CA SER A 460 17.68 -41.07 20.62
C SER A 460 16.47 -40.44 19.91
N PRO A 461 16.20 -40.80 18.64
CA PRO A 461 15.19 -40.15 17.81
C PRO A 461 13.76 -40.56 18.21
N VAL A 462 12.86 -39.59 18.19
CA VAL A 462 11.40 -39.78 18.36
C VAL A 462 10.79 -40.23 17.03
N GLU A 463 9.97 -41.27 17.10
CA GLU A 463 9.25 -41.85 15.97
C GLU A 463 8.20 -40.87 15.38
N THR A 464 8.20 -40.78 14.06
CA THR A 464 7.23 -40.05 13.24
C THR A 464 5.86 -40.72 13.31
N ALA A 465 4.84 -40.00 13.78
CA ALA A 465 3.45 -40.42 13.71
C ALA A 465 2.87 -40.14 12.30
N THR A 466 2.41 -41.20 11.64
CA THR A 466 1.65 -41.22 10.39
C THR A 466 0.30 -40.51 10.55
N PRO A 467 -0.13 -39.60 9.64
CA PRO A 467 -1.50 -39.12 9.60
C PRO A 467 -2.43 -40.16 8.97
N ALA A 468 -3.57 -40.40 9.62
CA ALA A 468 -4.67 -41.24 9.14
C ALA A 468 -5.40 -40.57 7.94
N PRO A 469 -5.98 -41.36 7.02
CA PRO A 469 -6.68 -40.84 5.83
C PRO A 469 -8.05 -40.28 6.18
N ALA A 470 -8.39 -39.11 5.61
CA ALA A 470 -9.72 -38.54 5.62
C ALA A 470 -10.71 -39.37 4.77
N ALA A 471 -11.92 -39.53 5.30
CA ALA A 471 -13.06 -40.22 4.70
C ALA A 471 -13.70 -39.38 3.56
N PRO A 472 -14.51 -39.99 2.67
CA PRO A 472 -14.95 -39.37 1.42
C PRO A 472 -16.09 -38.37 1.65
N VAL A 473 -16.10 -37.30 0.85
CA VAL A 473 -17.21 -36.36 0.73
C VAL A 473 -18.16 -36.89 -0.34
N ASP A 474 -19.39 -37.21 0.06
CA ASP A 474 -20.50 -37.48 -0.83
C ASP A 474 -20.89 -36.19 -1.57
N GLY A 475 -21.04 -36.29 -2.89
CA GLY A 475 -21.67 -35.26 -3.70
C GLY A 475 -23.16 -35.53 -3.84
N GLU A 476 -23.97 -34.46 -3.87
CA GLU A 476 -25.17 -34.40 -4.71
C GLU A 476 -25.54 -32.93 -5.00
N SER A 477 -25.90 -32.72 -6.26
CA SER A 477 -26.49 -31.54 -6.93
C SER A 477 -27.83 -31.10 -6.28
N SER A 478 -28.46 -29.95 -6.50
CA SER A 478 -28.71 -29.11 -7.69
C SER A 478 -29.55 -27.90 -7.27
N GLU A 479 -29.42 -26.79 -8.02
CA GLU A 479 -30.47 -25.81 -8.37
C GLU A 479 -31.36 -25.15 -7.27
N SER A 480 -31.21 -23.83 -7.10
CA SER A 480 -32.35 -22.91 -7.04
C SER A 480 -31.91 -21.46 -7.28
N LEU A 481 -32.31 -20.92 -8.43
CA LEU A 481 -32.27 -19.50 -8.76
C LEU A 481 -33.44 -18.78 -8.08
N ALA A 482 -33.17 -17.70 -7.36
CA ALA A 482 -34.20 -16.72 -7.01
C ALA A 482 -33.61 -15.30 -6.87
N THR A 483 -33.77 -14.55 -7.96
CA THR A 483 -34.04 -13.11 -8.11
C THR A 483 -34.47 -12.34 -6.85
N THR A 484 -33.76 -11.25 -6.52
CA THR A 484 -34.26 -9.90 -6.16
C THR A 484 -33.04 -8.96 -6.08
N GLY A 485 -33.00 -7.71 -6.54
CA GLY A 485 -33.94 -6.84 -7.21
C GLY A 485 -33.18 -5.54 -7.52
N SER A 486 -33.13 -5.13 -8.79
CA SER A 486 -32.46 -3.90 -9.22
C SER A 486 -33.47 -2.74 -9.27
N THR A 487 -33.13 -1.65 -8.62
CA THR A 487 -33.60 -0.27 -8.89
C THR A 487 -32.45 0.64 -8.45
N GLY A 488 -31.77 1.46 -9.23
CA GLY A 488 -32.03 2.03 -10.55
C GLY A 488 -31.89 3.55 -10.45
N LEU A 489 -30.86 4.15 -11.08
CA LEU A 489 -30.79 5.45 -11.79
C LEU A 489 -29.37 6.09 -11.76
N PRO A 490 -28.98 6.94 -12.73
CA PRO A 490 -28.22 6.49 -13.90
C PRO A 490 -26.86 7.21 -14.11
N PHE A 491 -25.96 6.52 -14.80
CA PHE A 491 -24.74 7.08 -15.38
C PHE A 491 -25.08 8.01 -16.56
N LEU A 492 -24.60 9.25 -16.52
CA LEU A 492 -24.54 10.16 -17.65
C LEU A 492 -23.24 9.91 -18.42
N THR A 493 -23.37 9.31 -19.61
CA THR A 493 -22.32 9.25 -20.61
C THR A 493 -22.34 10.51 -21.46
N ILE A 494 -21.22 11.25 -21.50
CA ILE A 494 -21.00 12.33 -22.46
C ILE A 494 -20.25 11.74 -23.66
N ALA A 495 -20.96 11.56 -24.76
CA ALA A 495 -20.37 11.37 -26.08
C ALA A 495 -20.57 12.68 -26.88
N ALA A 496 -19.49 13.38 -27.18
CA ALA A 496 -19.49 14.53 -28.08
C ALA A 496 -18.79 14.14 -29.39
N VAL A 497 -19.57 13.96 -30.46
CA VAL A 497 -19.07 13.93 -31.84
C VAL A 497 -19.72 15.08 -32.62
N ALA A 498 -18.85 15.89 -33.22
CA ALA A 498 -19.18 17.05 -34.02
C ALA A 498 -19.93 16.68 -35.30
N ILE A 499 -21.00 17.43 -35.60
CA ILE A 499 -21.51 17.60 -36.97
C ILE A 499 -21.68 19.11 -37.19
N ALA A 500 -20.73 19.70 -37.89
CA ALA A 500 -20.86 21.00 -38.54
C ALA A 500 -21.08 20.76 -40.03
N GLY A 501 -22.18 21.28 -40.57
CA GLY A 501 -22.41 21.33 -42.02
C GLY A 501 -23.89 21.43 -42.38
N LEU A 502 -24.23 22.56 -43.01
CA LEU A 502 -25.53 22.91 -43.65
C LEU A 502 -26.55 23.63 -42.77
N GLY A 503 -26.33 24.94 -42.62
CA GLY A 503 -27.32 25.91 -42.17
C GLY A 503 -27.18 27.23 -42.95
N GLY A 504 -27.05 27.16 -44.27
CA GLY A 504 -27.16 28.31 -45.16
C GLY A 504 -28.54 28.33 -45.81
N LEU A 505 -29.14 29.53 -45.86
CA LEU A 505 -30.38 29.87 -46.56
C LEU A 505 -31.69 29.63 -45.77
N VAL A 506 -32.25 30.68 -45.19
CA VAL A 506 -33.52 31.33 -45.60
C VAL A 506 -33.89 32.35 -44.50
N LEU A 507 -33.30 33.54 -44.62
CA LEU A 507 -33.82 34.78 -44.07
C LEU A 507 -34.51 35.47 -45.24
N LEU A 508 -35.84 35.43 -45.32
CA LEU A 508 -36.66 36.42 -46.04
C LEU A 508 -38.15 36.12 -45.88
N LEU A 509 -38.91 37.19 -45.62
CA LEU A 509 -40.37 37.32 -45.70
C LEU A 509 -41.18 37.04 -44.42
N ARG A 510 -40.96 37.88 -43.41
CA ARG A 510 -42.05 38.33 -42.52
C ARG A 510 -42.73 39.53 -43.19
N ARG A 511 -43.80 39.30 -43.95
CA ARG A 511 -44.75 40.37 -44.32
C ARG A 511 -46.11 39.81 -44.72
N ARG A 512 -47.13 40.36 -44.04
CA ARG A 512 -48.55 40.55 -44.41
C ARG A 512 -49.59 39.54 -43.88
N HIS A 513 -50.51 40.14 -43.10
CA HIS A 513 -51.99 39.99 -43.07
C HIS A 513 -52.54 38.56 -42.96
N SER A 514 -53.35 38.20 -41.97
CA SER A 514 -54.36 38.94 -41.19
C SER A 514 -54.52 38.35 -39.80
#